data_AF-A0A353T4Y9-F1
#
_entry.id   AF-A0A353T4Y9-F1
#
_cell.length_a   1.000
_cell.length_b   1.000
_cell.length_c   1.000
_cell.angle_alpha   90.00
_cell.angle_beta   90.00
_cell.angle_gamma   90.00
#
_symmetry.space_group_name_H-M   'P 1'
#
loop_
_entity.id
_entity.type
_entity.pdbx_description
1 polymer ?
#
loop_
_entity_poly.entity_id
_entity_poly.type
_entity_poly.pdbx_seq_one_letter_code
_entity_poly.pdbx_strand_id
1 'polypeptide(L)'
;QNKRWFLVALPLAIIAAIVIYLITHREDSLLSKICLAVILGGAIGNLLDRILFGYVVDMFQLVFIDFPVFNIADTAVVCGTVLLAIQILFMDVSKS
;
A
#
# COMPACT_ATOMS: atom_id res chain seq x y z
N GLN A 1 21.35 11.79 -7.02
CA GLN A 1 20.40 12.04 -8.12
C GLN A 1 19.63 10.76 -8.53
N ASN A 2 20.25 9.58 -8.63
CA ASN A 2 19.56 8.32 -9.03
C ASN A 2 18.47 7.80 -8.06
N LYS A 3 18.59 8.05 -6.74
CA LYS A 3 17.64 7.49 -5.75
C LYS A 3 16.23 8.10 -5.82
N ARG A 4 16.09 9.38 -6.21
CA ARG A 4 14.79 10.06 -6.24
C ARG A 4 13.85 9.46 -7.28
N TRP A 5 14.36 9.14 -8.47
CA TRP A 5 13.59 8.50 -9.53
C TRP A 5 13.22 7.06 -9.20
N PHE A 6 14.12 6.31 -8.53
CA PHE A 6 13.80 4.96 -8.05
C PHE A 6 12.64 4.96 -7.03
N LEU A 7 12.64 5.92 -6.10
CA LEU A 7 11.60 6.09 -5.08
C LEU A 7 10.25 6.54 -5.63
N VAL A 8 10.18 6.93 -6.91
CA VAL A 8 8.94 7.28 -7.62
C VAL A 8 8.52 6.16 -8.58
N ALA A 9 9.48 5.58 -9.31
CA ALA A 9 9.22 4.55 -10.31
C ALA A 9 8.67 3.26 -9.68
N LEU A 10 9.21 2.83 -8.53
CA LEU A 10 8.76 1.60 -7.88
C LEU A 10 7.30 1.72 -7.36
N PRO A 11 6.92 2.76 -6.58
CA PRO A 11 5.52 2.94 -6.18
C PRO A 11 4.57 3.04 -7.38
N LEU A 12 4.98 3.73 -8.45
CA LEU A 12 4.17 3.85 -9.66
C LEU A 12 3.93 2.48 -10.32
N ALA A 13 4.95 1.63 -10.40
CA ALA A 13 4.82 0.27 -10.92
C ALA A 13 3.90 -0.60 -10.03
N ILE A 14 4.00 -0.49 -8.71
CA ILE A 14 3.13 -1.21 -7.77
C ILE A 14 1.67 -0.75 -7.92
N ILE A 15 1.43 0.56 -7.99
CA ILE A 15 0.10 1.14 -8.22
C ILE A 15 -0.50 0.61 -9.53
N ALA A 16 0.28 0.62 -10.62
CA ALA A 16 -0.17 0.09 -11.91
C ALA A 16 -0.50 -1.41 -11.82
N ALA A 17 0.34 -2.21 -11.16
CA ALA A 17 0.09 -3.63 -10.97
C ALA A 17 -1.20 -3.90 -10.18
N ILE A 18 -1.45 -3.17 -9.08
CA ILE A 18 -2.66 -3.31 -8.27
C ILE A 18 -3.91 -2.93 -9.09
N VAL A 19 -3.84 -1.83 -9.85
CA VAL A 19 -4.94 -1.41 -10.72
C VAL A 19 -5.23 -2.47 -11.78
N ILE A 20 -4.19 -2.98 -12.45
CA ILE A 20 -4.33 -4.05 -13.45
C ILE A 20 -4.93 -5.32 -12.82
N TYR A 21 -4.50 -5.68 -11.61
CA TYR A 21 -5.05 -6.82 -10.88
C TYR A 21 -6.55 -6.63 -10.60
N LEU A 22 -6.95 -5.48 -10.04
CA LEU A 22 -8.35 -5.17 -9.72
C LEU A 22 -9.27 -5.19 -10.95
N ILE A 23 -8.79 -4.76 -12.12
CA ILE A 23 -9.60 -4.78 -13.35
C ILE A 23 -9.69 -6.16 -14.00
N THR A 24 -8.67 -7.01 -13.81
CA THR A 24 -8.58 -8.36 -14.41
C THR A 24 -9.25 -9.42 -13.54
N HIS A 25 -9.19 -9.30 -12.22
CA HIS A 25 -9.72 -10.27 -11.26
C HIS A 25 -11.03 -9.79 -10.63
N ARG A 26 -12.04 -9.58 -11.49
CA ARG A 26 -13.34 -9.03 -11.06
C ARG A 26 -14.17 -9.99 -10.21
N GLU A 27 -13.86 -11.27 -10.21
CA GLU A 27 -14.56 -12.29 -9.43
C GLU A 27 -14.03 -12.41 -7.99
N ASP A 28 -12.96 -11.68 -7.64
CA ASP A 28 -12.41 -11.70 -6.29
C ASP A 28 -13.42 -11.22 -5.23
N SER A 29 -13.22 -11.72 -4.01
CA SER A 29 -14.05 -11.34 -2.87
C SER A 29 -14.05 -9.81 -2.67
N LEU A 30 -15.18 -9.28 -2.20
CA LEU A 30 -15.30 -7.86 -1.86
C LEU A 30 -14.23 -7.45 -0.85
N LEU A 31 -13.89 -8.33 0.09
CA LEU A 31 -12.87 -8.08 1.10
C LEU A 31 -11.47 -7.95 0.47
N SER A 32 -11.09 -8.83 -0.47
CA SER A 32 -9.82 -8.73 -1.20
C SER A 32 -9.71 -7.40 -1.96
N LYS A 33 -10.80 -6.98 -2.61
CA LYS A 33 -10.87 -5.69 -3.33
C LYS A 33 -10.73 -4.50 -2.38
N ILE A 34 -11.37 -4.54 -1.21
CA ILE A 34 -11.23 -3.50 -0.19
C ILE A 34 -9.79 -3.42 0.31
N CYS A 35 -9.15 -4.56 0.61
CA CYS A 35 -7.75 -4.57 1.05
C CYS A 35 -6.83 -3.94 0.00
N LEU A 36 -6.97 -4.33 -1.26
CA LEU A 36 -6.20 -3.77 -2.38
C LEU A 36 -6.47 -2.28 -2.58
N ALA A 37 -7.72 -1.82 -2.43
CA ALA A 37 -8.06 -0.41 -2.52
C ALA A 37 -7.42 0.42 -1.39
N VAL A 38 -7.35 -0.12 -0.16
CA VAL A 38 -6.68 0.54 0.97
C VAL A 38 -5.16 0.64 0.72
N ILE A 39 -4.52 -0.43 0.25
CA ILE A 39 -3.10 -0.43 -0.12
C ILE A 39 -2.85 0.59 -1.24
N LEU A 40 -3.70 0.59 -2.26
CA LEU A 40 -3.62 1.50 -3.40
C LEU A 40 -3.73 2.97 -2.96
N GLY A 41 -4.67 3.28 -2.07
CA GLY A 41 -4.85 4.62 -1.52
C GLY A 41 -3.61 5.12 -0.76
N GLY A 42 -3.02 4.27 0.09
CA GLY A 42 -1.78 4.60 0.78
C GLY A 42 -0.60 4.81 -0.19
N ALA A 43 -0.42 3.91 -1.15
CA ALA A 43 0.63 4.05 -2.16
C ALA A 43 0.48 5.33 -2.98
N ILE A 44 -0.74 5.68 -3.41
CA ILE A 44 -1.03 6.92 -4.14
C ILE A 44 -0.75 8.15 -3.28
N GLY A 45 -1.19 8.18 -2.01
CA GLY A 45 -0.94 9.33 -1.11
C GLY A 45 0.56 9.62 -0.96
N ASN A 46 1.34 8.58 -0.68
CA ASN A 46 2.79 8.67 -0.56
C ASN A 46 3.49 9.04 -1.88
N LEU A 47 2.93 8.65 -3.04
CA LEU A 47 3.45 9.05 -4.34
C LEU A 47 3.14 10.52 -4.64
N LEU A 48 1.93 10.98 -4.32
CA LEU A 48 1.51 12.38 -4.49
C LEU A 48 2.39 13.32 -3.68
N ASP A 49 2.69 12.99 -2.43
CA ASP A 49 3.61 13.77 -1.59
C ASP A 49 4.98 13.94 -2.28
N ARG A 50 5.53 12.85 -2.82
CA ARG A 50 6.82 12.88 -3.53
C ARG A 50 6.78 13.71 -4.81
N ILE A 51 5.65 13.73 -5.52
CA ILE A 51 5.48 14.52 -6.74
C ILE A 51 5.33 16.00 -6.41
N LEU A 52 4.50 16.34 -5.41
CA LEU A 52 4.15 17.71 -5.06
C LEU A 52 5.22 18.41 -4.22
N PHE A 53 5.78 17.72 -3.23
CA PHE A 53 6.70 18.29 -2.24
C PHE A 53 8.15 17.80 -2.42
N GLY A 54 8.35 16.69 -3.15
CA GLY A 54 9.67 16.07 -3.33
C GLY A 54 10.11 15.12 -2.20
N TYR A 55 9.28 14.97 -1.16
CA TYR A 55 9.48 14.08 -0.01
C TYR A 55 8.11 13.63 0.55
N VAL A 56 8.11 12.67 1.48
CA VAL A 56 6.89 12.20 2.17
C VAL A 56 6.77 12.90 3.51
N VAL A 57 5.56 13.32 3.87
CA VAL A 57 5.31 13.95 5.18
C VAL A 57 5.06 12.85 6.22
N ASP A 58 6.00 12.71 7.15
CA ASP A 58 5.88 11.81 8.29
C ASP A 58 5.15 12.51 9.46
N MET A 59 4.24 11.78 10.14
CA MET A 59 3.29 12.38 11.09
C MET A 59 3.42 11.79 12.50
N PHE A 60 3.69 10.50 12.61
CA PHE A 60 3.63 9.75 13.86
C PHE A 60 5.01 9.24 14.26
N GLN A 61 5.46 9.64 15.45
CA GLN A 61 6.66 9.14 16.09
C GLN A 61 6.27 8.39 17.37
N LEU A 62 6.67 7.12 17.48
CA LEU A 62 6.50 6.36 18.72
C LEU A 62 7.63 6.72 19.68
N VAL A 63 7.28 7.18 20.89
CA VAL A 63 8.28 7.60 21.89
C VAL A 63 8.74 6.47 22.80
N PHE A 64 8.01 5.36 22.82
CA PHE A 64 8.24 4.22 23.70
C PHE A 64 9.01 3.06 23.03
N ILE A 65 9.26 3.16 21.73
CA ILE A 65 10.02 2.19 20.94
C ILE A 65 10.79 2.94 19.84
N ASP A 66 12.00 2.49 19.51
CA ASP A 66 12.77 3.02 18.39
C ASP A 66 12.20 2.49 17.07
N PHE A 67 11.06 3.06 16.67
CA PHE A 67 10.38 2.76 15.42
C PHE A 67 10.48 3.95 14.47
N PRO A 68 10.72 3.73 13.16
CA PRO A 68 10.75 4.82 12.18
C PRO A 68 9.48 5.67 12.23
N VAL A 69 9.62 6.98 12.07
CA VAL A 69 8.46 7.87 11.93
C VAL A 69 7.68 7.46 10.69
N PHE A 70 6.36 7.46 10.77
CA PHE A 70 5.48 6.98 9.70
C PHE A 70 4.27 7.90 9.54
N ASN A 71 3.49 7.67 8.48
CA ASN A 71 2.26 8.42 8.23
C ASN A 71 1.03 7.52 8.03
N ILE A 72 -0.11 8.16 7.74
CA ILE A 72 -1.38 7.45 7.49
C ILE A 72 -1.28 6.55 6.25
N ALA A 73 -0.55 6.97 5.21
CA ALA A 73 -0.37 6.19 4.00
C ALA A 73 0.43 4.89 4.26
N ASP A 74 1.49 4.95 5.07
CA ASP A 74 2.24 3.77 5.50
C ASP A 74 1.35 2.81 6.30
N THR A 75 0.54 3.36 7.21
CA THR A 75 -0.40 2.58 8.02
C THR A 75 -1.42 1.87 7.13
N ALA A 76 -1.98 2.56 6.14
CA ALA A 76 -2.92 1.97 5.18
C ALA A 76 -2.26 0.82 4.38
N VAL A 77 -1.04 1.02 3.88
CA VAL A 77 -0.30 -0.02 3.16
C VAL A 77 -0.04 -1.23 4.06
N VAL A 78 0.44 -1.04 5.29
CA VAL A 78 0.75 -2.13 6.21
C VAL A 78 -0.53 -2.88 6.62
N CYS A 79 -1.54 -2.19 7.11
CA CYS A 79 -2.78 -2.81 7.57
C CYS A 79 -3.53 -3.50 6.42
N GLY A 80 -3.61 -2.87 5.24
CA GLY A 80 -4.22 -3.46 4.06
C GLY A 80 -3.49 -4.71 3.59
N THR A 81 -2.15 -4.70 3.60
CA THR A 81 -1.33 -5.85 3.23
C THR A 81 -1.47 -7.01 4.21
N VAL A 82 -1.47 -6.72 5.52
CA VAL A 82 -1.68 -7.73 6.56
C VAL A 82 -3.07 -8.37 6.42
N LEU A 83 -4.11 -7.55 6.21
CA LEU A 83 -5.46 -8.06 6.05
C LEU A 83 -5.62 -8.90 4.77
N LEU A 84 -5.00 -8.46 3.65
CA LEU A 84 -4.98 -9.22 2.41
C LEU A 84 -4.25 -10.56 2.57
N ALA A 85 -3.11 -10.57 3.26
CA ALA A 85 -2.36 -11.78 3.55
C ALA A 85 -3.19 -12.77 4.39
N ILE A 86 -3.90 -12.27 5.41
CA ILE A 86 -4.81 -13.10 6.22
C ILE A 86 -5.93 -13.68 5.35
N GLN A 87 -6.54 -12.87 4.49
CA GLN A 87 -7.59 -13.32 3.57
C GLN A 87 -7.10 -14.46 2.67
N ILE A 88 -5.95 -14.28 2.02
CA ILE A 88 -5.40 -15.27 1.08
C ILE A 88 -5.00 -16.55 1.82
N LEU A 89 -4.28 -16.44 2.94
CA LEU A 89 -3.71 -17.60 3.64
C LEU A 89 -4.75 -18.44 4.38
N PHE A 90 -5.81 -17.82 4.91
CA PHE A 90 -6.75 -18.52 5.79
C PHE A 90 -8.17 -18.63 5.24
N MET A 91 -8.64 -17.67 4.44
CA MET A 91 -10.03 -17.67 3.97
C MET A 91 -10.18 -18.25 2.56
N ASP A 92 -9.26 -17.93 1.65
CA ASP A 92 -9.33 -18.45 0.28
C ASP A 92 -8.78 -19.88 0.18
N VAL A 93 -7.76 -20.24 0.97
CA VAL A 93 -7.29 -21.64 1.11
C VAL A 93 -8.40 -22.57 1.61
N SER A 94 -9.30 -22.09 2.48
CA SER A 94 -10.39 -22.91 3.03
C SER A 94 -11.51 -23.20 2.02
N LYS A 95 -11.55 -22.53 0.86
CA LYS A 95 -12.58 -22.70 -0.16
C LYS A 95 -12.13 -23.55 -1.37
N SER A 96 -10.85 -23.94 -1.42
CA SER A 96 -10.30 -24.89 -2.39
C SER A 96 -10.35 -26.32 -1.86
#